data_AF-A0A5B7X323-F1
#
_entry.id   AF-A0A5B7X323-F1
#
_cell.length_a   1.000
_cell.length_b   1.000
_cell.length_c   1.000
_cell.angle_alpha   90.00
_cell.angle_beta   90.00
_cell.angle_gamma   90.00
#
_symmetry.space_group_name_H-M   'P 1'
#
loop_
_entity.id
_entity.type
_entity.pdbx_description
1 polymer ?
#
loop_
_entity_poly.entity_id
_entity_poly.type
_entity_poly.pdbx_seq_one_letter_code
_entity_poly.pdbx_strand_id
1 'polypeptide(L)' 'MPYYYVNQQKQANGDNEVHKDTCSYLPNLLNREFLGFYSNCRDAVAKAKERYPRANGCYHCSFPCHTT' A
#
# COMPACT_ATOMS: atom_id res chain seq x y z
N MET A 1 -12.76 7.06 6.28
CA MET A 1 -11.81 6.93 5.16
C MET A 1 -10.42 7.11 5.75
N PRO A 2 -9.45 6.22 5.49
CA PRO A 2 -8.06 6.38 5.95
C PRO A 2 -7.15 6.98 4.88
N TYR A 3 -5.98 7.46 5.30
CA TYR A 3 -4.90 7.84 4.39
C TYR A 3 -4.14 6.60 3.95
N TYR A 4 -3.82 6.50 2.66
CA TYR A 4 -3.10 5.36 2.12
C TYR A 4 -1.69 5.75 1.66
N TYR A 5 -0.78 4.79 1.83
CA TYR A 5 0.61 4.92 1.45
C TYR A 5 1.06 3.63 0.77
N VAL A 6 1.94 3.73 -0.22
CA VAL A 6 2.66 2.58 -0.79
C VAL A 6 4.07 2.53 -0.23
N ASN A 7 4.57 1.34 0.10
CA ASN A 7 5.98 1.11 0.35
C ASN A 7 6.74 1.23 -0.98
N GLN A 8 7.66 2.19 -1.09
CA GLN A 8 8.49 2.38 -2.28
C GLN A 8 9.49 1.24 -2.45
N GLN A 9 9.86 0.56 -1.35
CA GLN A 9 10.70 -0.62 -1.38
C GLN A 9 9.88 -1.87 -1.67
N LYS A 10 10.41 -2.72 -2.56
CA LYS A 10 9.82 -4.02 -2.83
C LYS A 10 10.10 -4.96 -1.65
N GLN A 11 9.08 -5.72 -1.26
CA GLN A 11 9.25 -6.86 -0.38
C GLN A 11 10.04 -7.98 -1.07
N ALA A 12 10.42 -9.01 -0.30
CA ALA A 12 11.16 -10.17 -0.81
C ALA A 12 10.40 -10.92 -1.93
N ASN A 13 9.06 -10.89 -1.91
CA ASN A 13 8.21 -11.45 -2.97
C ASN A 13 8.14 -10.57 -4.24
N GLY A 14 8.69 -9.35 -4.20
CA GLY A 14 8.73 -8.39 -5.30
C GLY A 14 7.60 -7.36 -5.31
N ASP A 15 6.73 -7.33 -4.31
CA ASP A 15 5.56 -6.46 -4.25
C ASP A 15 5.85 -5.14 -3.52
N ASN A 16 5.13 -4.09 -3.92
CA ASN A 16 5.09 -2.82 -3.21
C ASN A 16 3.79 -2.76 -2.38
N GLU A 17 3.88 -2.93 -1.07
CA GLU A 17 2.68 -3.02 -0.23
C GLU A 17 1.99 -1.67 -0.03
N VAL A 18 0.66 -1.69 -0.08
CA VAL A 18 -0.22 -0.56 0.20
C VAL A 18 -0.77 -0.68 1.61
N HIS A 19 -0.56 0.36 2.41
CA HIS A 19 -0.90 0.44 3.82
C HIS A 19 -1.85 1.60 4.11
N LYS A 20 -2.59 1.48 5.21
CA LYS A 20 -3.28 2.60 5.85
C LYS A 20 -2.33 3.34 6.80
N ASP A 21 -2.59 4.60 7.09
CA ASP A 21 -1.88 5.40 8.11
C ASP A 21 -1.83 4.73 9.48
N THR A 22 -2.85 3.96 9.83
CA THR A 22 -2.95 3.27 11.13
C THR A 22 -2.27 1.90 11.17
N CYS A 23 -1.53 1.50 10.13
CA CYS A 23 -0.87 0.19 10.08
C CYS A 23 0.34 0.14 11.02
N SER A 24 0.44 -0.89 11.86
CA SER A 24 1.63 -1.12 12.70
C SER A 24 2.90 -1.43 11.90
N TYR A 25 2.75 -1.88 10.65
CA TYR A 25 3.83 -2.18 9.71
C TYR A 25 3.99 -1.09 8.64
N LEU A 26 3.50 0.12 8.91
CA LEU A 26 3.62 1.23 7.99
C LEU A 26 5.12 1.53 7.74
N PRO A 27 5.57 1.65 6.48
CA PRO A 27 6.99 1.91 6.20
C PRO A 27 7.45 3.26 6.76
N ASN A 28 8.76 3.39 6.92
CA ASN A 28 9.41 4.64 7.29
C ASN A 28 9.03 5.77 6.32
N LEU A 29 9.04 7.01 6.80
CA LEU A 29 8.68 8.20 6.01
C LEU A 29 9.45 8.31 4.68
N LEU A 30 10.73 7.93 4.67
CA LEU A 30 11.57 7.94 3.47
C LEU A 30 11.25 6.83 2.47
N ASN A 31 10.60 5.76 2.92
CA ASN A 31 10.29 4.56 2.14
C ASN A 31 8.81 4.44 1.80
N ARG A 32 7.99 5.46 2.09
CA ARG A 32 6.57 5.46 1.73
C ARG A 32 6.21 6.63 0.84
N GLU A 33 5.29 6.42 -0.08
CA GLU A 33 4.71 7.48 -0.91
C GLU A 33 3.23 7.62 -0.55
N PHE A 34 2.78 8.86 -0.40
CA PHE A 34 1.37 9.14 -0.11
C PHE A 34 0.53 8.94 -1.38
N LEU A 35 -0.47 8.07 -1.29
CA LEU A 35 -1.36 7.77 -2.42
C LEU A 35 -2.59 8.66 -2.45
N GLY A 36 -3.11 9.02 -1.27
CA GLY A 36 -4.35 9.77 -1.15
C GLY A 36 -5.24 9.30 -0.01
N PHE A 37 -6.44 9.87 0.04
CA PHE A 37 -7.48 9.54 1.01
C PHE A 37 -8.58 8.73 0.32
N TYR A 38 -8.71 7.46 0.69
CA TYR A 38 -9.61 6.52 0.01
C TYR A 38 -10.55 5.84 0.99
N SER A 39 -11.71 5.37 0.50
CA SER A 39 -12.65 4.61 1.32
C SER A 39 -12.25 3.13 1.45
N ASN A 40 -11.48 2.63 0.49
CA ASN A 40 -11.10 1.22 0.39
C ASN A 40 -9.68 1.06 -0.19
N CYS A 41 -9.11 -0.13 0.00
CA CYS A 41 -7.76 -0.41 -0.49
C CYS A 41 -7.68 -0.63 -2.01
N ARG A 42 -8.80 -0.90 -2.71
CA ARG A 42 -8.78 -1.20 -4.15
C ARG A 42 -8.42 0.05 -4.94
N ASP A 43 -9.02 1.17 -4.60
CA ASP A 43 -8.73 2.47 -5.22
C ASP A 43 -7.29 2.91 -4.92
N ALA A 44 -6.84 2.70 -3.68
CA ALA A 44 -5.46 3.00 -3.29
C ALA A 44 -4.44 2.11 -4.03
N VAL A 45 -4.68 0.80 -4.15
CA VAL A 45 -3.82 -0.13 -4.90
C VAL A 45 -3.83 0.20 -6.39
N ALA A 46 -4.99 0.55 -6.97
CA ALA A 46 -5.07 1.00 -8.35
C ALA A 46 -4.20 2.25 -8.58
N LYS A 47 -4.27 3.24 -7.67
CA LYS A 47 -3.39 4.41 -7.74
C LYS A 47 -1.92 4.04 -7.62
N ALA A 48 -1.56 3.16 -6.69
CA ALA A 48 -0.19 2.70 -6.52
C ALA A 48 0.35 1.99 -7.78
N LYS A 49 -0.50 1.21 -8.47
CA LYS A 49 -0.15 0.48 -9.70
C LYS A 49 0.23 1.36 -10.88
N GLU A 50 -0.17 2.64 -10.88
CA GLU A 50 0.28 3.60 -11.91
C GLU A 50 1.81 3.77 -11.91
N ARG A 51 2.45 3.68 -10.73
CA ARG A 51 3.91 3.85 -10.57
C ARG A 51 4.62 2.56 -10.17
N TYR A 52 3.93 1.68 -9.45
CA TYR A 52 4.45 0.43 -8.92
C TYR A 52 3.61 -0.73 -9.46
N PRO A 53 3.91 -1.28 -10.65
CA PRO A 53 3.06 -2.27 -11.32
C PRO A 53 2.75 -3.52 -10.49
N ARG A 54 3.64 -3.83 -9.52
CA ARG A 54 3.50 -4.92 -8.54
C ARG A 54 2.94 -4.46 -7.19
N ALA A 55 2.20 -3.36 -7.14
CA ALA A 55 1.58 -2.92 -5.90
C ALA A 55 0.48 -3.90 -5.47
N ASN A 56 0.48 -4.22 -4.18
CA ASN A 56 -0.43 -5.18 -3.57
C ASN A 56 -0.90 -4.67 -2.20
N GLY A 57 -2.02 -5.15 -1.69
CA GLY A 57 -2.47 -4.78 -0.34
C GLY A 57 -1.54 -5.35 0.72
N CYS A 58 -1.24 -4.57 1.77
CA CYS A 58 -0.59 -5.12 2.96
C CYS A 58 -1.52 -6.13 3.64
N TYR A 59 -0.98 -7.30 3.97
CA TYR A 59 -1.70 -8.39 4.66
C TYR A 59 -2.39 -7.92 5.95
N HIS A 60 -1.79 -6.99 6.70
CA HIS A 60 -2.28 -6.60 8.03
C HIS A 60 -3.36 -5.52 8.03
N CYS A 61 -3.31 -4.56 7.12
CA CYS A 61 -4.23 -3.40 7.12
C CYS A 61 -5.03 -3.22 5.83
N SER A 62 -4.68 -3.96 4.78
CA SER A 62 -5.33 -3.95 3.46
C SER A 62 -5.55 -5.38 2.94
N PHE A 63 -5.83 -6.32 3.86
CA PHE A 63 -6.09 -7.73 3.57
C PHE A 63 -7.07 -8.00 2.40
N PRO A 64 -8.19 -7.26 2.24
CA PRO A 64 -9.10 -7.48 1.11
C PRO A 64 -8.49 -7.21 -0.27
N CYS A 65 -7.31 -6.59 -0.33
CA CYS A 65 -6.56 -6.29 -1.53
C CYS A 65 -5.20 -7.00 -1.57
N HIS A 66 -4.93 -7.91 -0.63
CA HIS A 66 -3.73 -8.73 -0.58
C HIS A 66 -3.98 -10.04 -1.35
N THR A 67 -3.42 -10.17 -2.55
CA THR A 67 -3.77 -11.27 -3.48
C THR A 67 -2.64 -12.23 -3.81
N THR A 68 -1.48 -12.11 -3.16
CA THR A 68 -0.24 -12.88 -3.45
C THR A 68 0.54 -13.17 -2.19
#